data_AF-A0A920B7Y4-F1
#
_entry.id   AF-A0A920B7Y4-F1
#
_cell.length_a   1.000
_cell.length_b   1.000
_cell.length_c   1.000
_cell.angle_alpha   90.00
_cell.angle_beta   90.00
_cell.angle_gamma   90.00
#
_symmetry.space_group_name_H-M   'P 1'
#
loop_
_entity.id
_entity.type
_entity.pdbx_description
1 polymer ?
#
loop_
_entity_poly.entity_id
_entity_poly.type
_entity_poly.pdbx_seq_one_letter_code
_entity_poly.pdbx_strand_id
1 'polypeptide(L)'
;MISEILSKHLKKKIDQITADIQRNFYQTAEEALKYGLIDTIISNKEDKMGTDNKDNLHCSFCGKAQKEVKKLIAGPTVYICNECVDLCNEIIDDEDVKDIESELERKFQSLLKLENI
;
A
#
# COMPACT_ATOMS: atom_id res chain seq x y z
N MET A 1 27.04 -11.30 25.21
CA MET A 1 27.14 -11.70 23.78
C MET A 1 25.76 -12.16 23.34
N ILE A 2 25.26 -11.78 22.15
CA ILE A 2 23.88 -12.14 21.71
C ILE A 2 23.59 -13.65 21.83
N SER A 3 24.62 -14.48 21.64
CA SER A 3 24.57 -15.94 21.84
C SER A 3 24.18 -16.40 23.25
N GLU A 4 24.53 -15.68 24.31
CA GLU A 4 24.19 -16.04 25.70
C GLU A 4 22.71 -15.81 26.00
N ILE A 5 22.13 -14.75 25.43
CA ILE A 5 20.71 -14.41 25.58
C ILE A 5 19.85 -15.45 24.86
N LEU A 6 20.25 -15.82 23.65
CA LEU A 6 19.59 -16.84 22.84
C LEU A 6 19.67 -18.22 23.49
N SER A 7 20.80 -18.58 24.10
CA SER A 7 20.95 -19.87 24.81
C SER A 7 19.96 -20.02 25.97
N LYS A 8 19.76 -18.95 26.74
CA LYS A 8 18.83 -18.96 27.88
C LYS A 8 17.36 -19.10 27.47
N HIS A 9 16.95 -18.44 26.38
CA HIS A 9 15.54 -18.47 25.94
C HIS A 9 15.22 -19.69 25.07
N LEU A 10 16.15 -20.13 24.22
CA LEU A 10 15.96 -21.28 23.32
C LEU A 10 16.26 -22.63 24.00
N LYS A 11 16.76 -22.62 25.25
CA LYS A 11 17.22 -23.81 25.99
C LYS A 11 18.22 -24.68 25.20
N LYS A 12 19.08 -24.05 24.39
CA LYS A 12 20.13 -24.71 23.58
C LYS A 12 21.51 -24.34 24.09
N LYS A 13 22.51 -25.20 23.80
CA LYS A 13 23.91 -24.97 24.17
C LYS A 13 24.50 -23.80 23.36
N ILE A 14 25.35 -22.99 24.00
CA ILE A 14 25.98 -21.78 23.44
C ILE A 14 26.82 -22.09 22.18
N ASP A 15 27.46 -23.26 22.13
CA ASP A 15 28.32 -23.67 21.01
C ASP A 15 27.53 -23.82 19.70
N GLN A 16 26.31 -24.37 19.78
CA GLN A 16 25.43 -24.54 18.62
C GLN A 16 24.95 -23.19 18.07
N ILE A 17 24.57 -22.28 18.97
CA ILE A 17 24.08 -20.94 18.60
C ILE A 17 25.17 -20.10 17.94
N THR A 18 26.42 -20.24 18.39
CA THR A 18 27.54 -19.49 17.84
C THR A 18 27.86 -19.93 16.41
N ALA A 19 27.76 -21.23 16.12
CA ALA A 19 27.90 -21.78 14.78
C ALA A 19 26.75 -21.34 13.84
N ASP A 20 25.52 -21.31 14.36
CA ASP A 20 24.33 -21.01 13.57
C ASP A 20 24.16 -19.51 13.27
N ILE A 21 24.69 -18.61 14.13
CA ILE A 21 24.74 -17.15 13.87
C ILE A 21 25.70 -16.80 12.71
N GLN A 22 26.74 -17.60 12.48
CA GLN A 22 27.76 -17.29 11.48
C GLN A 22 27.38 -17.70 10.04
N ARG A 23 26.24 -18.37 9.84
CA ARG A 23 25.76 -18.74 8.51
C ARG A 23 24.67 -17.76 8.06
N ASN A 24 24.86 -17.15 6.90
CA ASN A 24 23.80 -16.40 6.17
C ASN A 24 22.74 -17.38 5.63
N PHE A 25 22.10 -18.14 6.52
CA PHE A 25 21.13 -19.17 6.16
C PHE A 25 19.75 -18.68 6.58
N TYR A 26 18.95 -18.25 5.60
CA TYR A 26 17.55 -17.95 5.82
C TYR A 26 16.82 -19.28 6.06
N GLN A 27 16.26 -19.47 7.25
CA GLN A 27 15.46 -20.65 7.62
C GLN A 27 14.02 -20.48 7.13
N THR A 28 13.37 -21.57 6.76
CA THR A 28 11.91 -21.54 6.52
C THR A 28 11.15 -21.38 7.85
N ALA A 29 9.86 -21.04 7.78
CA ALA A 29 9.03 -20.88 8.97
C ALA A 29 8.96 -22.19 9.81
N GLU A 30 8.92 -23.34 9.13
CA GLU A 30 8.93 -24.67 9.74
C GLU A 30 10.25 -24.97 10.44
N GLU A 31 11.36 -24.59 9.82
CA GLU A 31 12.69 -24.75 10.38
C GLU A 31 12.87 -23.86 11.62
N ALA A 32 12.42 -22.61 11.57
CA ALA A 32 12.47 -21.68 12.69
C ALA A 32 11.61 -22.15 13.88
N LEU A 33 10.42 -22.70 13.61
CA LEU A 33 9.55 -23.31 14.63
C LEU A 33 10.23 -24.52 15.29
N LYS A 34 10.80 -25.41 14.48
CA LYS A 34 11.54 -26.58 14.97
C LYS A 34 12.80 -26.19 15.76
N TYR A 35 13.43 -25.09 15.37
CA TYR A 35 14.57 -24.52 16.07
C TYR A 35 14.17 -23.85 17.40
N GLY A 36 12.88 -23.54 17.57
CA GLY A 36 12.31 -22.87 18.74
C GLY A 36 12.50 -21.36 18.73
N LEU A 37 12.79 -20.77 17.57
CA LEU A 37 12.89 -19.31 17.40
C LEU A 37 11.52 -18.65 17.45
N ILE A 38 10.49 -19.39 17.06
CA ILE A 38 9.09 -18.97 17.05
C ILE A 38 8.23 -20.07 17.66
N ASP A 39 7.16 -19.71 18.36
CA ASP A 39 6.29 -20.66 19.06
C ASP A 39 5.21 -21.26 18.16
N THR A 40 4.79 -20.53 17.13
CA THR A 40 3.70 -20.93 16.22
C THR A 40 3.85 -20.23 14.88
N ILE A 41 3.58 -20.94 13.79
CA ILE A 41 3.48 -20.35 12.46
C ILE A 41 2.04 -19.87 12.27
N ILE A 42 1.84 -18.56 12.23
CA ILE A 42 0.55 -17.98 11.88
C ILE A 42 0.44 -18.03 10.36
N SER A 43 -0.10 -19.12 9.83
CA SER A 43 -0.70 -19.07 8.50
C SER A 43 -2.04 -18.36 8.68
N ASN A 44 -2.14 -17.09 8.26
CA ASN A 44 -3.44 -16.44 8.15
C ASN A 44 -4.28 -17.23 7.15
N LYS A 45 -5.00 -18.23 7.63
CA LYS A 45 -6.13 -18.78 6.90
C LYS A 45 -7.35 -17.90 7.13
N GLU A 46 -7.17 -16.61 6.86
CA GLU A 46 -8.23 -15.72 6.41
C GLU A 46 -8.10 -15.43 4.92
N ASP A 47 -7.41 -16.28 4.16
CA ASP A 47 -7.90 -16.63 2.83
C ASP A 47 -9.14 -17.52 3.02
N LYS A 48 -10.24 -16.94 3.50
CA LYS A 48 -11.51 -17.33 2.90
C LYS A 48 -11.39 -16.90 1.45
N MET A 49 -10.86 -17.82 0.64
CA MET A 49 -11.30 -17.99 -0.73
C MET A 49 -12.81 -18.21 -0.65
N GLY A 50 -13.54 -17.09 -0.52
CA GLY A 50 -14.95 -17.01 -0.82
C GLY A 50 -15.05 -17.39 -2.28
N THR A 51 -15.22 -18.68 -2.52
CA THR A 51 -15.98 -19.11 -3.66
C THR A 51 -17.34 -18.40 -3.54
N ASP A 52 -17.65 -17.63 -4.58
CA ASP A 52 -18.93 -16.99 -4.83
C ASP A 52 -19.21 -15.65 -4.13
N ASN A 53 -18.42 -14.63 -4.46
CA ASN A 53 -18.91 -13.26 -4.66
C ASN A 53 -17.96 -12.41 -5.52
N LYS A 54 -17.30 -13.01 -6.53
CA LYS A 54 -16.63 -12.23 -7.60
C LYS A 54 -17.60 -11.33 -8.38
N ASP A 55 -18.90 -11.49 -8.16
CA ASP A 55 -19.94 -10.80 -8.90
C ASP A 55 -20.32 -9.42 -8.33
N ASN A 56 -19.84 -9.06 -7.13
CA ASN A 56 -20.30 -7.85 -6.42
C ASN A 56 -19.16 -6.96 -5.91
N LEU A 57 -18.08 -6.81 -6.67
CA LEU A 57 -17.14 -5.70 -6.43
C LEU A 57 -17.80 -4.40 -6.90
N HIS A 58 -17.79 -3.37 -6.04
CA HIS A 58 -18.40 -2.07 -6.33
C HIS A 58 -17.38 -0.96 -6.18
N CYS A 59 -17.49 0.09 -7.01
CA CYS A 59 -16.74 1.31 -6.87
C CYS A 59 -17.08 1.98 -5.52
N SER A 60 -16.07 2.31 -4.72
CA SER A 60 -16.24 2.95 -3.42
C SER A 60 -16.77 4.39 -3.52
N PHE A 61 -16.73 5.00 -4.70
CA PHE A 61 -17.10 6.40 -4.92
C PHE A 61 -18.52 6.54 -5.51
N CYS A 62 -18.81 5.82 -6.59
CA CYS A 62 -20.12 5.90 -7.27
C CYS A 62 -21.05 4.72 -6.97
N GLY A 63 -20.58 3.68 -6.29
CA GLY A 63 -21.38 2.50 -5.94
C GLY A 63 -21.66 1.53 -7.10
N LYS A 64 -21.22 1.82 -8.33
CA LYS A 64 -21.42 0.94 -9.50
C LYS A 64 -20.68 -0.39 -9.34
N ALA A 65 -21.33 -1.48 -9.73
CA ALA A 65 -20.74 -2.81 -9.77
C ALA A 65 -19.67 -2.91 -10.87
N GLN A 66 -18.73 -3.85 -10.73
CA GLN A 66 -17.67 -4.11 -11.70
C GLN A 66 -18.20 -4.38 -13.11
N LYS A 67 -19.41 -4.95 -13.24
CA LYS A 67 -20.08 -5.23 -14.52
C LYS A 67 -20.63 -3.97 -15.21
N GLU A 68 -20.86 -2.91 -14.46
CA GLU A 68 -21.43 -1.65 -14.95
C GLU A 68 -20.35 -0.67 -15.45
N VAL A 69 -19.06 -0.98 -15.23
CA VAL A 69 -17.94 -0.11 -15.57
C VAL A 69 -16.91 -0.85 -16.43
N LYS A 70 -16.19 -0.11 -17.27
CA LYS A 70 -15.19 -0.70 -18.19
C LYS A 70 -13.98 -1.23 -17.44
N LYS A 71 -13.55 -0.53 -16.39
CA LYS A 71 -12.44 -0.94 -15.52
C LYS A 71 -12.78 -0.58 -14.08
N LEU A 72 -12.45 -1.50 -13.17
CA LEU A 72 -12.47 -1.29 -11.72
C LEU A 72 -11.08 -1.60 -11.18
N ILE A 73 -10.44 -0.62 -10.57
CA ILE A 73 -9.08 -0.69 -10.03
C ILE A 73 -9.19 -1.04 -8.54
N ALA A 74 -8.50 -2.09 -8.10
CA ALA A 74 -8.52 -2.57 -6.72
C ALA A 74 -7.29 -2.06 -5.93
N GLY A 75 -7.55 -1.39 -4.81
CA GLY A 75 -6.57 -1.10 -3.76
C GLY A 75 -6.74 -2.05 -2.56
N PRO A 76 -5.90 -1.92 -1.51
CA PRO A 76 -5.97 -2.78 -0.33
C PRO A 76 -7.33 -2.77 0.39
N THR A 77 -8.04 -1.64 0.37
CA THR A 77 -9.34 -1.47 1.07
C THR A 77 -10.37 -0.65 0.26
N VAL A 78 -10.03 -0.22 -0.95
CA VAL A 78 -10.83 0.73 -1.74
C VAL A 78 -10.82 0.34 -3.22
N TYR A 79 -11.89 0.65 -3.93
CA TYR A 79 -12.04 0.38 -5.35
C TYR A 79 -12.48 1.64 -6.10
N ILE A 80 -11.89 1.90 -7.26
CA ILE A 80 -12.26 3.07 -8.09
C ILE A 80 -12.48 2.64 -9.55
N CYS A 81 -13.55 3.12 -10.17
CA CYS A 81 -13.83 2.82 -11.58
C CYS A 81 -13.22 3.85 -12.53
N ASN A 82 -13.12 3.52 -13.82
CA ASN A 82 -12.59 4.43 -14.82
C ASN A 82 -13.35 5.77 -14.88
N GLU A 83 -14.68 5.76 -14.79
CA GLU A 83 -15.48 6.98 -14.87
C GLU A 83 -15.20 7.93 -13.70
N CYS A 84 -14.99 7.39 -12.49
CA CYS A 84 -14.61 8.20 -11.34
C CYS A 84 -13.20 8.77 -11.50
N VAL A 85 -12.26 8.03 -12.10
CA VAL A 85 -10.93 8.55 -12.42
C VAL A 85 -11.02 9.69 -13.43
N ASP A 86 -11.80 9.51 -14.50
CA ASP A 86 -11.99 10.52 -15.54
C ASP A 86 -12.60 11.80 -14.94
N LEU A 87 -13.66 11.68 -14.14
CA LEU A 87 -14.27 12.81 -13.43
C LEU A 87 -13.29 13.49 -12.46
N CYS A 88 -12.48 12.73 -11.72
CA CYS A 88 -11.47 13.31 -10.86
C CYS A 88 -10.43 14.11 -11.65
N ASN A 89 -10.00 13.63 -12.81
CA ASN A 89 -9.07 14.36 -13.66
C ASN A 89 -9.70 15.66 -14.18
N GLU A 90 -10.96 15.65 -14.63
CA GLU A 90 -11.67 16.85 -15.06
C GLU A 90 -11.73 17.91 -13.95
N ILE A 91 -12.04 17.50 -12.72
CA ILE A 91 -12.10 18.41 -11.57
C ILE A 91 -10.73 19.01 -11.27
N ILE A 92 -9.66 18.22 -11.33
CA ILE A 92 -8.28 18.67 -11.06
C ILE A 92 -7.81 19.63 -12.16
N ASP A 93 -8.03 19.28 -13.42
CA ASP A 93 -7.63 20.11 -14.56
C ASP A 93 -8.36 21.47 -14.54
N ASP A 94 -9.65 21.49 -14.16
CA ASP A 94 -10.43 22.73 -14.00
C ASP A 94 -9.90 23.62 -12.86
N GLU A 95 -9.36 23.04 -11.80
CA GLU A 95 -8.71 23.79 -10.70
C GLU A 95 -7.40 24.42 -11.17
N ASP A 96 -6.57 23.67 -11.89
CA ASP A 96 -5.29 24.15 -12.43
C ASP A 96 -5.51 25.30 -13.43
N VAL A 97 -6.53 25.22 -14.30
CA VAL A 97 -6.86 26.29 -15.25
C VAL A 97 -7.30 27.56 -14.53
N LYS A 98 -8.14 27.46 -13.51
CA LYS A 98 -8.58 28.64 -12.72
C LYS A 98 -7.42 29.31 -12.01
N ASP A 99 -6.49 28.53 -11.49
CA ASP A 99 -5.29 29.05 -10.84
C ASP A 99 -4.39 29.79 -11.84
N ILE A 100 -4.19 29.22 -13.04
CA ILE A 100 -3.44 29.88 -14.14
C ILE A 100 -4.13 31.16 -14.60
N GLU A 101 -5.46 31.14 -14.83
CA GLU A 101 -6.22 32.33 -15.22
C GLU A 101 -6.10 33.44 -14.18
N SER A 102 -6.22 33.10 -12.89
CA SER A 102 -6.07 34.07 -11.81
C SER A 102 -4.66 34.62 -11.70
N GLU A 103 -3.63 33.82 -11.99
CA GLU A 103 -2.23 34.27 -12.04
C GLU A 103 -1.96 35.16 -13.25
N LEU A 104 -2.52 34.81 -14.41
CA LEU A 104 -2.39 35.59 -15.64
C LEU A 104 -3.06 36.95 -15.50
N GLU A 105 -4.25 37.01 -14.91
CA GLU A 105 -4.94 38.26 -14.60
C GLU A 105 -4.10 39.12 -13.64
N ARG A 106 -3.54 38.53 -12.57
CA ARG A 106 -2.65 39.25 -11.65
C ARG A 106 -1.38 39.78 -12.34
N LYS A 107 -0.79 39.01 -13.26
CA LYS A 107 0.37 39.44 -14.07
C LYS A 107 -0.01 40.56 -15.04
N PHE A 108 -1.16 40.45 -15.71
CA PHE A 108 -1.62 41.48 -16.63
C PHE A 108 -1.91 42.81 -15.90
N GLN A 109 -2.54 42.75 -14.73
CA GLN A 109 -2.76 43.91 -13.87
C GLN A 109 -1.45 44.53 -13.33
N SER A 110 -0.38 43.75 -13.19
CA SER A 110 0.94 44.28 -12.80
C SER A 110 1.66 44.94 -13.98
N LEU A 111 1.55 44.36 -15.19
CA LEU A 111 2.11 44.91 -16.41
C LEU A 111 1.44 46.24 -16.81
N LEU A 112 0.11 46.33 -16.74
CA LEU A 112 -0.64 47.56 -17.02
C LEU A 112 -0.32 48.70 -16.04
N LYS A 113 0.14 48.39 -14.82
CA LYS A 113 0.58 49.40 -13.84
C LYS A 113 1.96 49.99 -14.17
N LEU A 114 2.78 49.31 -14.96
CA LEU A 114 4.10 49.79 -15.37
C LEU A 114 4.05 50.73 -16.59
N GLU A 115 3.01 50.66 -17.42
CA GLU A 115 2.86 51.53 -18.60
C GLU A 115 2.28 52.92 -18.29
N ASN A 116 1.84 53.18 -17.05
CA ASN A 116 1.24 54.45 -16.62
C ASN A 116 2.10 55.22 -15.58
N ILE A 117 3.43 55.03 -15.58
CA ILE A 117 4.42 55.88 -14.87
C ILE A 117 5.41 56.45 -15.88
#